data_AF-A0A318N772-F1
#
_entry.id   AF-A0A318N772-F1
#
_cell.length_a   1.000
_cell.length_b   1.000
_cell.length_c   1.000
_cell.angle_alpha   90.00
_cell.angle_beta   90.00
_cell.angle_gamma   90.00
#
_symmetry.space_group_name_H-M   'P 1'
#
loop_
_entity.id
_entity.type
_entity.pdbx_description
1 polymer ?
#
loop_
_entity_poly.entity_id
_entity_poly.type
_entity_poly.pdbx_seq_one_letter_code
_entity_poly.pdbx_strand_id
1 'polypeptide(L)'
;MNQDPYLSKDLDYLLTSSSFKDRTTAEAIKSKAINRNQSKINNYLFGNQIGYLVINYKSSSPIGISISKGQTNTTQVSNARIIIARAPCMPTGYKIITEYPTP
;
A
#
# COMPACT_ATOMS: atom_id res chain seq x y z
N MET A 1 2.36 21.46 13.66
CA MET A 1 2.11 20.37 12.69
C MET A 1 1.87 19.13 13.52
N ASN A 2 0.60 18.73 13.68
CA ASN A 2 0.23 17.63 14.57
C ASN A 2 0.70 16.32 13.95
N GLN A 3 1.61 15.63 14.63
CA GLN A 3 2.04 14.28 14.24
C GLN A 3 0.88 13.32 14.44
N ASP A 4 0.71 12.38 13.52
CA ASP A 4 -0.24 11.28 13.70
C ASP A 4 0.31 10.35 14.81
N PRO A 5 -0.34 10.29 15.98
CA PRO A 5 0.20 9.55 17.14
C PRO A 5 0.26 8.04 16.90
N TYR A 6 -0.49 7.52 15.93
CA TYR A 6 -0.52 6.07 15.66
C TYR A 6 0.74 5.60 14.94
N LEU A 7 1.28 6.39 13.99
CA LEU A 7 2.46 6.02 13.23
C LEU A 7 3.73 5.96 14.08
N SER A 8 3.86 6.87 15.05
CA SER A 8 5.02 6.89 15.96
C SER A 8 5.08 5.66 16.87
N LYS A 9 3.91 5.10 17.23
CA LYS A 9 3.83 3.92 18.12
C LYS A 9 4.32 2.64 17.45
N ASP A 10 4.16 2.50 16.13
CA ASP A 10 4.57 1.29 15.40
C ASP A 10 6.10 1.16 15.22
N LEU A 11 6.85 2.24 15.44
CA LEU A 11 8.30 2.30 15.20
C LEU A 11 9.15 1.57 16.25
N ASP A 12 8.54 1.04 17.31
CA ASP A 12 9.24 0.20 18.28
C ASP A 12 9.89 -1.00 17.58
N TYR A 13 9.23 -1.54 16.55
CA TYR A 13 9.69 -2.72 15.80
C TYR A 13 9.86 -2.49 14.28
N LEU A 14 9.34 -1.38 13.73
CA LEU A 14 9.45 -1.05 12.30
C LEU A 14 10.46 0.06 12.02
N LEU A 15 11.16 -0.02 10.88
CA LEU A 15 12.08 1.04 10.43
C LEU A 15 11.34 2.27 9.91
N THR A 16 10.11 2.09 9.40
CA THR A 16 9.27 3.17 8.87
C THR A 16 7.81 2.75 9.01
N SER A 17 6.95 3.70 9.37
CA SER A 17 5.49 3.54 9.36
C SER A 17 4.89 4.61 8.44
N SER A 18 3.78 4.29 7.77
CA SER A 18 3.18 5.15 6.75
C SER A 18 1.66 4.99 6.71
N SER A 19 0.95 6.08 6.43
CA SER A 19 -0.51 6.06 6.30
C SER A 19 -0.95 6.97 5.15
N PHE A 20 -2.04 6.56 4.49
CA PHE A 20 -2.74 7.43 3.54
C PHE A 20 -3.32 8.63 4.25
N LYS A 21 -3.46 9.74 3.53
CA LYS A 21 -4.05 10.97 4.09
C LYS A 21 -5.49 10.74 4.59
N ASP A 22 -6.27 9.96 3.85
CA ASP A 22 -7.66 9.62 4.17
C ASP A 22 -8.11 8.35 3.44
N ARG A 23 -9.26 7.82 3.85
CA ARG A 23 -9.87 6.62 3.26
C ARG A 23 -10.17 6.80 1.76
N THR A 24 -10.65 7.98 1.36
CA THR A 24 -10.99 8.27 -0.04
C THR A 24 -9.76 8.15 -0.93
N THR A 25 -8.62 8.67 -0.47
CA THR A 25 -7.33 8.56 -1.13
C THR A 25 -6.89 7.11 -1.22
N ALA A 26 -6.96 6.34 -0.12
CA ALA A 26 -6.61 4.91 -0.12
C ALA A 26 -7.43 4.14 -1.18
N GLU A 27 -8.76 4.26 -1.16
CA GLU A 27 -9.66 3.60 -2.11
C GLU A 27 -9.38 3.99 -3.57
N ALA A 28 -9.13 5.27 -3.84
CA ALA A 28 -8.81 5.75 -5.18
C ALA A 28 -7.47 5.22 -5.69
N ILE A 29 -6.44 5.20 -4.82
CA ILE A 29 -5.11 4.66 -5.18
C ILE A 29 -5.18 3.16 -5.40
N LYS A 30 -5.88 2.42 -4.53
CA LYS A 30 -6.16 1.00 -4.69
C LYS A 30 -6.75 0.67 -6.05
N SER A 31 -7.85 1.35 -6.40
CA SER A 31 -8.53 1.16 -7.69
C SER A 31 -7.60 1.43 -8.88
N LYS A 32 -6.88 2.57 -8.87
CA LYS A 32 -5.94 2.92 -9.93
C LYS A 32 -4.80 1.91 -10.07
N ALA A 33 -4.25 1.46 -8.95
CA ALA A 33 -3.14 0.52 -8.94
C ALA A 33 -3.54 -0.86 -9.47
N ILE A 34 -4.70 -1.38 -9.06
CA ILE A 34 -5.27 -2.63 -9.59
C ILE A 34 -5.48 -2.51 -11.10
N ASN A 35 -6.19 -1.46 -11.56
CA ASN A 35 -6.49 -1.27 -12.98
C ASN A 35 -5.23 -1.18 -13.85
N ARG A 36 -4.20 -0.46 -13.38
CA ARG A 36 -2.92 -0.32 -14.10
C ARG A 36 -2.08 -1.61 -14.11
N ASN A 37 -2.35 -2.56 -13.24
CA ASN A 37 -1.58 -3.80 -13.10
C ASN A 37 -2.39 -5.05 -13.47
N GLN A 38 -3.53 -4.91 -14.18
CA GLN A 38 -4.43 -6.03 -14.47
C GLN A 38 -3.74 -7.20 -15.18
N SER A 39 -2.83 -6.93 -16.13
CA SER A 39 -2.06 -7.98 -16.80
C SER A 39 -1.17 -8.77 -15.81
N LYS A 40 -0.47 -8.07 -14.92
CA LYS A 40 0.35 -8.69 -13.86
C LYS A 40 -0.50 -9.50 -12.89
N ILE A 41 -1.70 -8.99 -12.54
CA ILE A 41 -2.65 -9.70 -11.68
C ILE A 41 -3.14 -10.96 -12.37
N ASN A 42 -3.54 -10.91 -13.64
CA ASN A 42 -4.01 -12.08 -14.38
C ASN A 42 -2.90 -13.14 -14.48
N ASN A 43 -1.68 -12.73 -14.81
CA ASN A 43 -0.53 -13.64 -14.85
C ASN A 43 -0.25 -14.27 -13.49
N TYR A 44 -0.40 -13.50 -12.40
CA TYR A 44 -0.32 -14.04 -11.06
C TYR A 44 -1.45 -15.03 -10.80
N LEU A 45 -2.72 -14.69 -11.07
CA LEU A 45 -3.86 -15.57 -10.77
C LEU A 45 -3.77 -16.93 -11.49
N PHE A 46 -3.44 -16.91 -12.78
CA PHE A 46 -3.43 -18.11 -13.64
C PHE A 46 -2.05 -18.76 -13.78
N GLY A 47 -1.00 -18.15 -13.25
CA GLY A 47 0.36 -18.67 -13.29
C GLY A 47 0.73 -19.50 -12.05
N ASN A 48 2.00 -19.92 -12.01
CA ASN A 48 2.53 -20.81 -10.97
C ASN A 48 3.13 -20.09 -9.76
N GLN A 49 3.13 -18.75 -9.73
CA GLN A 49 3.67 -17.98 -8.60
C GLN A 49 2.88 -18.30 -7.32
N ILE A 50 3.54 -18.74 -6.26
CA ILE A 50 2.91 -19.05 -4.96
C ILE A 50 3.03 -17.84 -4.01
N GLY A 51 2.14 -17.75 -3.02
CA GLY A 51 2.18 -16.71 -1.99
C GLY A 51 1.51 -15.42 -2.44
N TYR A 52 2.09 -14.27 -2.11
CA TYR A 52 1.51 -12.95 -2.35
C TYR A 52 2.00 -12.33 -3.66
N LEU A 53 1.21 -11.40 -4.21
CA LEU A 53 1.63 -10.51 -5.29
C LEU A 53 1.79 -9.08 -4.76
N VAL A 54 2.96 -8.49 -5.04
CA VAL A 54 3.25 -7.08 -4.79
C VAL A 54 2.87 -6.25 -6.01
N ILE A 55 1.99 -5.27 -5.80
CA ILE A 55 1.59 -4.27 -6.79
C ILE A 55 2.13 -2.93 -6.33
N ASN A 56 2.93 -2.28 -7.18
CA ASN A 56 3.47 -0.95 -6.90
C ASN A 56 2.68 0.10 -7.69
N TYR A 57 2.41 1.23 -7.06
CA TYR A 57 1.80 2.40 -7.65
C TYR A 57 2.74 3.58 -7.53
N LYS A 58 2.91 4.33 -8.62
CA LYS A 58 3.68 5.57 -8.67
C LYS A 58 2.78 6.74 -9.03
N SER A 59 2.97 7.86 -8.33
CA SER A 59 2.29 9.13 -8.58
C SER A 59 3.24 10.30 -8.30
N SER A 60 3.00 11.41 -8.98
CA SER A 60 3.69 12.68 -8.75
C SER A 60 3.03 13.52 -7.65
N SER A 61 1.77 13.24 -7.30
CA SER A 61 1.06 13.92 -6.23
C SER A 61 1.19 13.17 -4.90
N PRO A 62 1.40 13.88 -3.77
CA PRO A 62 1.38 13.27 -2.43
C PRO A 62 0.06 12.55 -2.14
N ILE A 63 0.15 11.35 -1.57
CA ILE A 63 -1.00 10.50 -1.24
C ILE A 63 -1.08 10.16 0.25
N GLY A 64 -0.02 10.46 1.01
CA GLY A 64 0.07 10.15 2.42
C GLY A 64 1.35 10.66 3.04
N ILE A 65 1.64 10.12 4.22
CA ILE A 65 2.81 10.46 5.03
C ILE A 65 3.56 9.21 5.45
N SER A 66 4.87 9.35 5.70
CA SER A 66 5.71 8.35 6.34
C SER A 66 6.54 8.97 7.45
N ILE A 67 6.87 8.17 8.47
CA ILE A 67 7.81 8.50 9.53
C ILE A 67 8.82 7.37 9.68
N SER A 68 10.10 7.71 9.74
CA SER A 68 11.18 6.75 9.92
C SER A 68 11.57 6.63 11.39
N LYS A 69 12.09 5.47 11.80
CA LYS A 69 12.51 5.21 13.17
C LYS A 69 13.54 6.25 13.63
N GLY A 70 13.32 6.80 14.83
CA GLY A 70 14.16 7.85 15.40
C GLY A 70 13.93 9.25 14.82
N GLN A 71 13.03 9.41 13.86
CA GLN A 71 12.58 10.71 13.37
C GLN A 71 11.27 11.11 14.04
N THR A 72 11.11 12.41 14.27
CA THR A 72 9.84 12.99 14.75
C THR A 72 9.06 13.64 13.60
N ASN A 73 9.73 14.04 12.52
CA ASN A 73 9.06 14.68 11.40
C ASN A 73 8.48 13.67 10.40
N THR A 74 7.29 13.97 9.90
CA THR A 74 6.66 13.21 8.83
C THR A 74 7.12 13.71 7.46
N THR A 75 7.25 12.80 6.50
CA THR A 75 7.59 13.09 5.10
C THR A 75 6.37 12.81 4.22
N GLN A 76 6.08 13.70 3.27
CA GLN A 76 5.05 13.45 2.26
C GLN A 76 5.53 12.38 1.28
N VAL A 77 4.67 11.41 0.98
CA VAL A 77 4.98 10.30 0.06
C VAL A 77 3.91 10.18 -1.01
N SER A 78 4.32 9.82 -2.23
CA SER A 78 3.46 9.79 -3.42
C SER A 78 3.29 8.40 -4.04
N ASN A 79 4.10 7.43 -3.62
CA ASN A 79 4.03 6.05 -4.10
C ASN A 79 3.23 5.18 -3.13
N ALA A 80 2.73 4.05 -3.61
CA ALA A 80 2.02 3.08 -2.77
C ALA A 80 2.39 1.65 -3.13
N ARG A 81 2.20 0.76 -2.16
CA ARG A 81 2.29 -0.69 -2.34
C ARG A 81 1.01 -1.35 -1.87
N ILE A 82 0.52 -2.27 -2.69
CA ILE A 82 -0.65 -3.11 -2.39
C ILE A 82 -0.20 -4.56 -2.47
N ILE A 83 -0.56 -5.33 -1.46
CA ILE A 83 -0.26 -6.76 -1.37
C ILE A 83 -1.57 -7.53 -1.53
N ILE A 84 -1.62 -8.44 -2.50
CA ILE A 84 -2.78 -9.32 -2.69
C ILE A 84 -2.39 -10.78 -2.50
N ALA A 85 -3.37 -11.58 -2.10
CA ALA A 85 -3.28 -13.04 -2.07
C ALA A 85 -4.40 -13.66 -2.89
N ARG A 86 -4.13 -14.78 -3.57
CA ARG A 86 -5.19 -15.58 -4.21
C ARG A 86 -6.27 -15.95 -3.19
N ALA A 87 -7.50 -15.80 -3.63
CA ALA A 87 -8.70 -16.15 -2.89
C ALA A 87 -9.75 -16.59 -3.92
N PRO A 88 -9.76 -17.88 -4.33
CA PRO A 88 -10.64 -18.36 -5.40
C PRO A 88 -12.13 -18.16 -5.14
N CYS A 89 -12.53 -18.02 -3.87
CA CYS A 89 -13.91 -17.74 -3.47
C CYS A 89 -14.32 -16.27 -3.64
N MET A 90 -13.38 -15.36 -3.92
CA MET A 90 -13.69 -13.95 -4.19
C MET A 90 -14.01 -13.74 -5.68
N PRO A 91 -14.95 -12.84 -6.05
CA PRO A 91 -15.27 -12.57 -7.45
C PRO A 91 -14.07 -12.14 -8.31
N THR A 92 -13.10 -11.46 -7.71
CA THR A 92 -11.86 -11.02 -8.36
C THR A 92 -10.77 -12.10 -8.39
N GLY A 93 -10.97 -13.24 -7.72
CA GLY A 93 -9.97 -14.30 -7.55
C GLY A 93 -8.85 -13.99 -6.53
N TYR A 94 -8.88 -12.81 -5.90
CA TYR A 94 -7.91 -12.42 -4.87
C TYR A 94 -8.54 -11.55 -3.77
N LYS A 95 -7.87 -11.49 -2.63
CA LYS A 95 -8.14 -10.52 -1.55
C LYS A 95 -6.96 -9.59 -1.36
N ILE A 96 -7.24 -8.36 -0.93
CA ILE A 96 -6.21 -7.39 -0.55
C ILE A 96 -5.83 -7.67 0.90
N ILE A 97 -4.53 -7.84 1.15
CA ILE A 97 -3.97 -8.16 2.46
C ILE A 97 -3.64 -6.88 3.21
N THR A 98 -3.00 -5.94 2.52
CA THR A 98 -2.67 -4.62 3.05
C THR A 98 -2.34 -3.68 1.89
N GLU A 99 -2.47 -2.39 2.17
CA GLU A 99 -2.02 -1.31 1.31
C GLU A 99 -1.44 -0.19 2.16
N TYR A 100 -0.35 0.42 1.70
CA TYR A 100 0.31 1.52 2.41
C TYR A 100 1.11 2.39 1.44
N PRO A 101 1.24 3.70 1.72
CA PRO A 101 2.17 4.56 1.00
C PRO A 101 3.63 4.12 1.18
N THR A 102 4.47 4.39 0.21
CA THR A 102 5.91 4.09 0.29
C THR A 102 6.72 5.34 -0.04
N PRO A 103 7.81 5.62 0.69
CA PRO A 103 8.82 6.60 0.27
C PRO A 103 9.33 6.34 -1.16
#